data_AF-A0A136PLA9-F1
#
_entry.id   AF-A0A136PLA9-F1
#
_cell.length_a   1.000
_cell.length_b   1.000
_cell.length_c   1.000
_cell.angle_alpha   90.00
_cell.angle_beta   90.00
_cell.angle_gamma   90.00
#
_symmetry.space_group_name_H-M   'P 1'
#
loop_
_entity.id
_entity.type
_entity.pdbx_description
1 polymer ?
#
loop_
_entity_poly.entity_id
_entity_poly.type
_entity_poly.pdbx_seq_one_letter_code
_entity_poly.pdbx_strand_id
1 'polypeptide(L)'
;MTDKDQTLFNEPGRAYEALGRIMHALRESHALNGAHSLDWWPALGGRSWEIEWQSGPFAPEAAEQVLRVDHDDDPAAPALRGVVRPGAVGNQHRAYLYVLDMPVTLRALTPVGANEWTRALSVGSHP
;
A
#
# COMPACT_ATOMS: atom_id res chain seq x y z
N MET A 1 -22.06 20.58 4.52
CA MET A 1 -20.75 20.20 3.93
C MET A 1 -19.78 20.14 5.09
N THR A 2 -19.63 18.97 5.70
CA THR A 2 -19.17 18.81 7.09
C THR A 2 -17.68 18.46 7.13
N ASP A 3 -16.87 19.41 7.63
CA ASP A 3 -15.71 19.33 8.56
C ASP A 3 -14.61 18.26 8.42
N LYS A 4 -14.74 17.23 7.57
CA LYS A 4 -13.74 16.16 7.40
C LYS A 4 -12.67 16.47 6.36
N ASP A 5 -12.66 17.70 5.84
CA ASP A 5 -11.92 18.12 4.64
C ASP A 5 -10.49 18.64 4.89
N GLN A 6 -9.94 18.51 6.11
CA GLN A 6 -8.68 19.16 6.50
C GLN A 6 -7.62 18.21 7.09
N THR A 7 -7.62 16.91 6.77
CA THR A 7 -6.92 15.90 7.59
C THR A 7 -5.37 16.03 7.62
N LEU A 8 -4.64 16.29 6.52
CA LEU A 8 -3.19 16.57 6.62
C LEU A 8 -2.89 17.96 7.21
N PHE A 9 -3.75 18.95 6.95
CA PHE A 9 -3.52 20.33 7.38
C PHE A 9 -3.83 20.55 8.87
N ASN A 10 -4.78 19.81 9.44
CA ASN A 10 -5.18 19.91 10.84
C ASN A 10 -4.46 18.92 11.76
N GLU A 11 -4.07 17.75 11.25
CA GLU A 11 -3.37 16.71 12.04
C GLU A 11 -2.20 16.10 11.24
N PRO A 12 -1.13 16.88 10.93
CA PRO A 12 -0.01 16.39 10.13
C PRO A 12 0.65 15.14 10.73
N GLY A 13 0.70 15.04 12.07
CA GLY A 13 1.24 13.86 12.76
C GLY A 13 0.50 12.57 12.41
N ARG A 14 -0.84 12.58 12.47
CA ARG A 14 -1.67 11.40 12.17
C ARG A 14 -1.54 10.97 10.71
N ALA A 15 -1.42 11.94 9.81
CA ALA A 15 -1.33 11.65 8.40
C ALA A 15 0.05 11.10 7.98
N TYR A 16 1.15 11.60 8.56
CA TYR A 16 2.47 10.98 8.37
C TYR A 16 2.58 9.63 9.10
N GLU A 17 1.89 9.44 10.22
CA GLU A 17 1.77 8.15 10.87
C GLU A 17 1.07 7.13 9.97
N ALA A 18 -0.03 7.51 9.33
CA ALA A 18 -0.72 6.66 8.35
C ALA A 18 0.21 6.25 7.20
N LEU A 19 1.00 7.19 6.66
CA LEU A 19 2.02 6.90 5.65
C LEU A 19 3.08 5.91 6.18
N GLY A 20 3.61 6.14 7.37
CA GLY A 20 4.62 5.26 7.97
C GLY A 20 4.10 3.83 8.16
N ARG A 21 2.86 3.68 8.61
CA ARG A 21 2.22 2.37 8.82
C ARG A 21 2.01 1.62 7.50
N ILE A 22 1.52 2.28 6.44
CA ILE A 22 1.36 1.59 5.15
C ILE A 22 2.71 1.22 4.52
N MET A 23 3.74 2.07 4.63
CA MET A 23 5.08 1.75 4.12
C MET A 23 5.70 0.57 4.88
N HIS A 24 5.49 0.50 6.20
CA HIS A 24 5.88 -0.66 7.00
C HIS A 24 5.12 -1.91 6.57
N ALA A 25 3.80 -1.85 6.40
CA ALA A 25 3.00 -2.99 5.96
C ALA A 25 3.43 -3.52 4.59
N LEU A 26 3.69 -2.64 3.61
CA LEU A 26 4.19 -3.01 2.28
C LEU A 26 5.56 -3.72 2.36
N ARG A 27 6.41 -3.30 3.29
CA ARG A 27 7.72 -3.94 3.53
C ARG A 27 7.57 -5.32 4.16
N GLU A 28 6.83 -5.43 5.26
CA GLU A 28 6.69 -6.68 6.01
C GLU A 28 5.93 -7.75 5.20
N SER A 29 4.94 -7.34 4.40
CA SER A 29 4.22 -8.27 3.53
C SER A 29 4.98 -8.65 2.28
N HIS A 30 6.16 -8.06 2.04
CA HIS A 30 6.88 -8.18 0.78
C HIS A 30 6.01 -7.90 -0.45
N ALA A 31 4.99 -7.04 -0.29
CA ALA A 31 3.93 -6.81 -1.28
C ALA A 31 4.47 -6.24 -2.59
N LEU A 32 5.63 -5.60 -2.57
CA LEU A 32 6.24 -4.94 -3.72
C LEU A 32 7.51 -5.64 -4.22
N ASN A 33 7.73 -6.92 -3.87
CA ASN A 33 8.84 -7.68 -4.43
C ASN A 33 8.83 -7.64 -5.97
N GLY A 34 9.96 -7.28 -6.57
CA GLY A 34 10.10 -7.11 -8.02
C GLY A 34 9.67 -5.74 -8.57
N ALA A 35 9.23 -4.80 -7.72
CA ALA A 35 9.04 -3.42 -8.11
C ALA A 35 10.40 -2.70 -8.28
N HIS A 36 10.51 -1.83 -9.28
CA HIS A 36 11.75 -1.13 -9.64
C HIS A 36 11.79 0.33 -9.13
N SER A 37 10.69 0.85 -8.58
CA SER A 37 10.62 2.16 -7.93
C SER A 37 9.46 2.22 -6.96
N LEU A 38 9.54 3.09 -5.95
CA LEU A 38 8.46 3.37 -5.00
C LEU A 38 8.43 4.87 -4.72
N ASP A 39 7.39 5.53 -5.20
CA ASP A 39 7.14 6.96 -5.02
C ASP A 39 5.87 7.16 -4.20
N TRP A 40 5.81 8.26 -3.45
CA TRP A 40 4.65 8.62 -2.66
C TRP A 40 4.50 10.13 -2.54
N TRP A 41 3.27 10.61 -2.50
CA TRP A 41 2.98 12.03 -2.37
C TRP A 41 1.59 12.29 -1.79
N PRO A 42 1.37 13.46 -1.17
CA PRO A 42 0.04 13.84 -0.74
C PRO A 42 -0.83 14.15 -1.95
N ALA A 43 -2.02 13.54 -2.03
CA ALA A 43 -3.00 13.79 -3.08
C ALA A 43 -4.22 14.55 -2.55
N LEU A 44 -5.06 15.02 -3.49
CA LEU A 44 -6.31 15.74 -3.21
C LEU A 44 -6.15 16.94 -2.27
N GLY A 45 -5.03 17.65 -2.35
CA GLY A 45 -4.71 18.77 -1.47
C GLY A 45 -4.37 18.34 -0.04
N GLY A 46 -3.73 17.19 0.13
CA GLY A 46 -3.38 16.66 1.44
C GLY A 46 -4.53 15.94 2.15
N ARG A 47 -5.43 15.30 1.41
CA ARG A 47 -6.51 14.50 2.01
C ARG A 47 -6.34 13.00 1.83
N SER A 48 -5.33 12.60 1.07
CA SER A 48 -4.97 11.20 0.86
C SER A 48 -3.49 11.08 0.58
N TRP A 49 -2.99 9.85 0.66
CA TRP A 49 -1.69 9.48 0.12
C TRP A 49 -1.87 8.72 -1.19
N GLU A 50 -1.06 9.04 -2.20
CA GLU A 50 -0.83 8.14 -3.32
C GLU A 50 0.53 7.47 -3.10
N ILE A 51 0.56 6.16 -3.30
CA ILE A 51 1.78 5.34 -3.28
C ILE A 51 1.81 4.60 -4.59
N GLU A 52 2.89 4.76 -5.35
CA GLU A 52 3.00 4.15 -6.66
C GLU A 52 4.34 3.48 -6.89
N TRP A 53 4.31 2.50 -7.79
CA TRP A 53 5.49 1.75 -8.17
C TRP A 53 5.45 1.38 -9.66
N GLN A 54 6.63 1.12 -10.21
CA GLN A 54 6.81 0.58 -11.55
C GLN A 54 7.26 -0.88 -11.46
N SER A 55 6.86 -1.69 -12.45
CA SER A 55 7.07 -3.14 -12.43
C SER A 55 6.38 -3.80 -11.21
N GLY A 56 6.64 -5.06 -10.91
CA GLY A 56 6.02 -5.72 -9.75
C GLY A 56 4.54 -6.10 -9.92
N PRO A 57 3.81 -6.27 -8.80
CA PRO A 57 2.45 -6.82 -8.78
C PRO A 57 1.38 -5.80 -9.17
N PHE A 58 0.18 -6.31 -9.44
CA PHE A 58 -1.02 -5.48 -9.59
C PHE A 58 -1.38 -4.81 -8.25
N ALA A 59 -2.02 -3.64 -8.31
CA ALA A 59 -2.37 -2.91 -7.10
C ALA A 59 -3.29 -3.70 -6.13
N PRO A 60 -4.28 -4.48 -6.61
CA PRO A 60 -5.09 -5.32 -5.73
C PRO A 60 -4.30 -6.45 -5.06
N GLU A 61 -3.31 -7.04 -5.74
CA GLU A 61 -2.45 -8.09 -5.17
C GLU A 61 -1.60 -7.53 -4.02
N ALA A 62 -1.04 -6.34 -4.20
CA ALA A 62 -0.30 -5.64 -3.14
C ALA A 62 -1.20 -5.29 -1.94
N ALA A 63 -2.43 -4.83 -2.19
CA ALA A 63 -3.40 -4.53 -1.15
C ALA A 63 -3.80 -5.78 -0.34
N GLU A 64 -4.00 -6.91 -1.01
CA GLU A 64 -4.33 -8.18 -0.36
C GLU A 64 -3.19 -8.68 0.54
N GLN A 65 -1.93 -8.59 0.06
CA GLN A 65 -0.74 -8.94 0.86
C GLN A 65 -0.65 -8.08 2.12
N VAL A 66 -0.88 -6.77 2.00
CA VAL A 66 -0.89 -5.82 3.13
C VAL A 66 -1.98 -6.17 4.14
N LEU A 67 -3.21 -6.41 3.67
CA LEU A 67 -4.34 -6.75 4.54
C LEU A 67 -4.14 -8.08 5.28
N ARG A 68 -3.49 -9.05 4.64
CA ARG A 68 -3.15 -10.32 5.29
C ARG A 68 -2.17 -10.13 6.45
N VAL A 69 -1.13 -9.32 6.28
CA VAL A 69 -0.18 -9.02 7.38
C VAL A 69 -0.82 -8.20 8.50
N ASP A 70 -1.75 -7.31 8.17
CA ASP A 70 -2.52 -6.56 9.17
C ASP A 70 -3.41 -7.48 10.03
N HIS A 71 -3.89 -8.59 9.45
CA HIS A 71 -4.81 -9.52 10.10
C HIS A 71 -4.11 -10.73 10.75
N ASP A 72 -2.86 -11.03 10.40
CA ASP A 72 -2.11 -12.12 11.02
C ASP A 72 -1.83 -11.81 12.50
N ASP A 73 -2.14 -12.78 13.35
CA ASP A 73 -2.10 -12.71 14.82
C ASP A 73 -0.66 -12.79 15.38
N ASP A 74 0.32 -12.19 14.69
CA ASP A 74 1.70 -12.11 15.20
C ASP A 74 1.77 -11.11 16.37
N PRO A 75 2.02 -11.56 17.62
CA PRO A 75 2.13 -10.70 18.78
C PRO A 75 3.32 -9.71 18.70
N ALA A 76 4.25 -9.89 17.76
CA ALA A 76 5.37 -8.99 17.51
C ALA A 76 5.04 -7.82 16.55
N ALA A 77 3.88 -7.83 15.87
CA ALA A 77 3.45 -6.79 14.94
C ALA A 77 2.22 -5.95 15.40
N PRO A 78 2.11 -5.55 16.68
CA PRO A 78 0.94 -4.81 17.17
C PRO A 78 0.77 -3.41 16.53
N ALA A 79 1.79 -2.93 15.79
CA ALA A 79 1.78 -1.64 15.13
C ALA A 79 0.95 -1.60 13.84
N LEU A 80 0.48 -2.73 13.29
CA LEU A 80 -0.40 -2.70 12.11
C LEU A 80 -1.82 -3.17 12.45
N ARG A 81 -1.99 -4.12 13.37
CA ARG A 81 -3.25 -4.82 13.61
C ARG A 81 -4.50 -3.93 13.69
N GLY A 82 -5.43 -4.13 12.74
CA GLY A 82 -6.72 -3.43 12.68
C GLY A 82 -6.62 -1.98 12.23
N VAL A 83 -5.45 -1.54 11.74
CA VAL A 83 -5.22 -0.16 11.31
C VAL A 83 -5.45 0.00 9.82
N VAL A 84 -5.16 -1.02 9.02
CA VAL A 84 -5.38 -1.01 7.57
C VAL A 84 -6.71 -1.68 7.24
N ARG A 85 -7.52 -0.99 6.44
CA ARG A 85 -8.84 -1.46 6.00
C ARG A 85 -9.01 -1.35 4.49
N PRO A 86 -9.79 -2.23 3.86
CA PRO A 86 -10.14 -2.11 2.46
C PRO A 86 -10.94 -0.82 2.20
N GLY A 87 -10.67 -0.19 1.06
CA GLY A 87 -11.46 0.91 0.50
C GLY A 87 -12.41 0.45 -0.59
N ALA A 88 -12.78 1.36 -1.50
CA ALA A 88 -13.60 1.02 -2.65
C ALA A 88 -12.91 0.00 -3.58
N VAL A 89 -13.69 -0.69 -4.41
CA VAL A 89 -13.15 -1.58 -5.44
C VAL A 89 -12.39 -0.74 -6.47
N GLY A 90 -11.13 -1.10 -6.70
CA GLY A 90 -10.29 -0.47 -7.70
C GLY A 90 -10.21 -1.28 -9.00
N ASN A 91 -9.08 -1.18 -9.69
CA ASN A 91 -8.78 -1.95 -10.91
C ASN A 91 -7.36 -2.52 -10.83
N GLN A 92 -6.87 -3.15 -11.90
CA GLN A 92 -5.52 -3.75 -11.90
C GLN A 92 -4.40 -2.75 -11.57
N HIS A 93 -4.58 -1.47 -11.88
CA HIS A 93 -3.61 -0.41 -11.61
C HIS A 93 -3.85 0.34 -10.31
N ARG A 94 -5.02 0.20 -9.67
CA ARG A 94 -5.37 0.97 -8.48
C ARG A 94 -6.06 0.12 -7.43
N ALA A 95 -5.63 0.24 -6.19
CA ALA A 95 -6.34 -0.27 -5.03
C ALA A 95 -6.47 0.83 -3.98
N TYR A 96 -7.58 0.80 -3.24
CA TYR A 96 -7.90 1.82 -2.25
C TYR A 96 -7.91 1.19 -0.86
N LEU A 97 -7.25 1.85 0.10
CA LEU A 97 -7.16 1.43 1.50
C LEU A 97 -7.48 2.63 2.40
N TYR A 98 -7.80 2.35 3.65
CA TYR A 98 -7.82 3.32 4.74
C TYR A 98 -6.81 2.92 5.79
N VAL A 99 -6.01 3.87 6.27
CA VAL A 99 -5.01 3.67 7.32
C VAL A 99 -5.20 4.74 8.37
N LEU A 100 -5.58 4.36 9.60
CA LEU A 100 -5.99 5.33 10.64
C LEU A 100 -7.09 6.30 10.15
N ASP A 101 -8.05 5.82 9.36
CA ASP A 101 -9.09 6.60 8.66
C ASP A 101 -8.58 7.55 7.57
N MET A 102 -7.28 7.57 7.27
CA MET A 102 -6.70 8.32 6.16
C MET A 102 -6.80 7.50 4.87
N PRO A 103 -7.37 8.06 3.78
CA PRO A 103 -7.39 7.38 2.48
C PRO A 103 -5.97 7.21 1.92
N VAL A 104 -5.68 6.00 1.43
CA VAL A 104 -4.44 5.66 0.74
C VAL A 104 -4.79 4.98 -0.58
N THR A 105 -4.24 5.50 -1.67
CA THR A 105 -4.32 4.87 -2.98
C THR A 105 -3.01 4.17 -3.28
N LEU A 106 -3.07 2.88 -3.56
CA LEU A 106 -1.97 2.12 -4.15
C LEU A 106 -2.11 2.14 -5.67
N ARG A 107 -1.03 2.45 -6.39
CA ARG A 107 -1.03 2.58 -7.85
C ARG A 107 0.14 1.83 -8.52
N ALA A 108 -0.18 0.81 -9.31
CA ALA A 108 0.80 0.15 -10.16
C ALA A 108 0.85 0.83 -11.53
N LEU A 109 1.96 1.47 -11.87
CA LEU A 109 2.12 2.17 -13.16
C LEU A 109 2.28 1.20 -14.33
N THR A 110 3.12 0.17 -14.14
CA THR A 110 3.45 -0.84 -15.16
C THR A 110 3.44 -2.24 -14.53
N PRO A 111 2.29 -2.73 -14.03
CA PRO A 111 2.23 -4.02 -13.36
C PRO A 111 2.51 -5.17 -14.35
N VAL A 112 3.22 -6.18 -13.88
CA VAL A 112 3.46 -7.44 -14.59
C VAL A 112 2.72 -8.60 -13.87
N GLY A 113 2.33 -8.38 -12.61
CA GLY A 113 1.64 -9.36 -11.78
C GLY A 113 2.60 -10.27 -11.02
N ALA A 114 2.23 -10.67 -9.80
CA ALA A 114 3.11 -11.43 -8.90
C ALA A 114 3.56 -12.78 -9.49
N ASN A 115 2.71 -13.44 -10.27
CA ASN A 115 2.98 -14.77 -10.84
C ASN A 115 4.04 -14.72 -11.96
N GLU A 116 4.03 -13.68 -12.79
CA GLU A 116 5.03 -13.54 -13.86
C GLU A 116 6.41 -13.20 -13.31
N TRP A 117 6.49 -12.42 -12.23
CA TRP A 117 7.73 -12.14 -11.51
C TRP A 117 8.35 -13.37 -10.85
N THR A 118 7.54 -14.16 -10.15
CA THR A 118 8.01 -15.40 -9.52
C THR A 118 8.59 -16.35 -10.58
N ARG A 119 7.95 -16.41 -11.75
CA ARG A 119 8.46 -17.17 -12.90
C ARG A 119 9.78 -16.59 -13.44
N ALA A 120 9.91 -15.27 -13.62
CA ALA A 120 11.14 -14.65 -14.09
C ALA A 120 12.35 -14.91 -13.16
N LEU A 121 12.14 -14.86 -11.84
CA LEU A 121 13.19 -15.15 -10.84
C LEU A 121 13.62 -16.62 -10.86
N SER A 122 12.69 -17.55 -11.10
CA SER A 122 13.01 -18.98 -11.20
C SER A 122 13.84 -19.35 -12.44
N VAL A 123 13.71 -18.59 -13.54
CA VAL A 123 14.44 -18.83 -14.79
C VAL A 123 15.85 -18.22 -14.78
N GLY A 124 16.09 -17.18 -13.96
CA GLY A 124 17.42 -16.54 -13.84
C GLY A 124 18.41 -17.23 -12.88
N SER A 125 18.06 -18.38 -12.30
CA SER A 125 18.83 -19.04 -11.23
C SER A 125 19.52 -20.35 -11.66
N HIS A 126 20.13 -20.41 -12.85
CA HIS A 126 20.99 -21.53 -13.26
C HIS A 126 22.34 -21.00 -13.78
N PRO A 127 23.46 -21.18 -13.03
CA PRO A 127 24.80 -21.17 -13.61
C PRO A 127 25.06 -22.44 -14.45
#